data_AF-A2FXS0-F1
#
_entry.id   AF-A2FXS0-F1
#
_cell.length_a   1.000
_cell.length_b   1.000
_cell.length_c   1.000
_cell.angle_alpha   90.00
_cell.angle_beta   90.00
_cell.angle_gamma   90.00
#
_symmetry.space_group_name_H-M   'P 1'
#
loop_
_entity.id
_entity.type
_entity.pdbx_description
1 polymer ?
#
loop_
_entity_poly.entity_id
_entity_poly.type
_entity_poly.pdbx_seq_one_letter_code
_entity_poly.pdbx_strand_id
1 'polypeptide(L)'
;MAFKIQTLLFLSSMMTVLFLASALFLEYKYLKTSMLYLIFKGRYRYIFYSMISVMFFAVLLEFVIYLDPSKSRLIYYSAYTLVTLSEIGLMTYGIGFIKMDEKQLKDVWTNVTYQDQFSKIEKALRCCGYSNVLMSASGKCVYTTVCQEVFSNEESYRRTATIILVFSSILFQIYNYHAIYTISGPRKVKPSEFEDLIESAQ
;
A
#
# COMPACT_ATOMS: atom_id res chain seq x y z
N MET A 1 27.52 10.82 -17.77
CA MET A 1 27.09 11.11 -16.38
C MET A 1 25.57 11.02 -16.22
N ALA A 2 24.78 11.61 -17.14
CA ALA A 2 23.31 11.58 -17.12
C ALA A 2 22.68 10.17 -17.08
N PHE A 3 23.16 9.23 -17.90
CA PHE A 3 22.64 7.85 -17.94
C PHE A 3 22.75 7.11 -16.59
N LYS A 4 23.86 7.28 -15.85
CA LYS A 4 24.05 6.64 -14.54
C LYS A 4 23.05 7.15 -13.50
N ILE A 5 22.75 8.44 -13.53
CA ILE A 5 21.83 9.08 -12.59
C ILE A 5 20.38 8.69 -12.92
N GLN A 6 20.01 8.62 -14.20
CA GLN A 6 18.69 8.15 -14.65
C GLN A 6 18.43 6.70 -14.24
N THR A 7 19.41 5.81 -14.41
CA THR A 7 19.29 4.41 -13.97
C THR A 7 19.13 4.30 -12.44
N LEU A 8 19.85 5.11 -11.66
CA LEU A 8 19.70 5.14 -10.20
C LEU A 8 18.31 5.63 -9.77
N LEU A 9 17.78 6.67 -10.40
CA LEU A 9 16.43 7.18 -10.14
C LEU A 9 15.37 6.13 -10.48
N PHE A 10 15.50 5.47 -11.63
CA PHE A 10 14.58 4.41 -12.04
C PHE A 10 14.60 3.24 -11.06
N LEU A 11 15.78 2.74 -10.69
CA LEU A 11 15.93 1.67 -9.71
C LEU A 11 15.35 2.04 -8.35
N SER A 12 15.64 3.24 -7.87
CA SER A 12 15.12 3.77 -6.62
C SER A 12 13.59 3.83 -6.62
N SER A 13 12.99 4.26 -7.72
CA SER A 13 11.52 4.29 -7.86
C SER A 13 10.88 2.90 -7.97
N MET A 14 11.53 1.96 -8.67
CA MET A 14 11.11 0.55 -8.64
C MET A 14 11.13 -0.01 -7.21
N MET A 15 12.13 0.35 -6.40
CA MET A 15 12.21 -0.06 -4.99
C MET A 15 11.07 0.53 -4.16
N THR A 16 10.72 1.80 -4.36
CA THR A 16 9.54 2.45 -3.75
C THR A 16 8.28 1.62 -4.01
N VAL A 17 8.01 1.29 -5.28
CA VAL A 17 6.84 0.49 -5.66
C VAL A 17 6.91 -0.94 -5.10
N LEU A 18 8.09 -1.55 -5.07
CA LEU A 18 8.31 -2.89 -4.50
C LEU A 18 7.95 -2.94 -3.01
N PHE A 19 8.32 -1.92 -2.23
CA PHE A 19 7.98 -1.87 -0.80
C PHE A 19 6.47 -1.78 -0.59
N LEU A 20 5.78 -0.94 -1.37
CA LEU A 20 4.32 -0.82 -1.29
C LEU A 20 3.61 -2.10 -1.74
N ALA A 21 4.08 -2.74 -2.81
CA ALA A 21 3.57 -4.02 -3.26
C ALA A 21 3.79 -5.13 -2.23
N SER A 22 4.94 -5.12 -1.54
CA SER A 22 5.23 -6.06 -0.45
C SER A 22 4.29 -5.86 0.74
N ALA A 23 3.99 -4.62 1.11
CA ALA A 23 3.04 -4.32 2.17
C ALA A 23 1.64 -4.86 1.84
N LEU A 24 1.16 -4.61 0.61
CA LEU A 24 -0.11 -5.16 0.14
C LEU A 24 -0.11 -6.69 0.10
N PHE A 25 1.00 -7.30 -0.34
CA PHE A 25 1.09 -8.74 -0.45
C PHE A 25 1.03 -9.43 0.92
N LEU A 26 1.71 -8.89 1.94
CA LEU A 26 1.64 -9.40 3.31
C LEU A 26 0.20 -9.39 3.83
N GLU A 27 -0.50 -8.28 3.60
CA GLU A 27 -1.90 -8.12 3.99
C GLU A 27 -2.84 -9.07 3.25
N TYR A 28 -2.68 -9.19 1.93
CA TYR A 28 -3.43 -10.14 1.11
C TYR A 28 -3.20 -11.58 1.56
N LYS A 29 -1.94 -11.96 1.80
CA LYS A 29 -1.57 -13.29 2.30
C LYS A 29 -2.22 -13.56 3.64
N TYR A 30 -2.17 -12.61 4.57
CA TYR A 30 -2.82 -12.75 5.87
C TYR A 30 -4.32 -12.95 5.74
N LEU A 31 -5.03 -12.10 5.00
CA LEU A 31 -6.47 -12.20 4.80
C LEU A 31 -6.88 -13.54 4.17
N LYS A 32 -6.08 -14.05 3.23
CA LYS A 32 -6.29 -15.36 2.61
C LYS A 32 -6.07 -16.51 3.59
N THR A 33 -4.99 -16.45 4.37
CA THR A 33 -4.59 -17.51 5.31
C THR A 33 -5.55 -17.60 6.48
N SER A 34 -5.96 -16.45 7.02
CA SER A 34 -6.94 -16.33 8.11
C SER A 34 -8.39 -16.56 7.66
N MET A 35 -8.66 -16.69 6.36
CA MET A 35 -10.00 -16.79 5.76
C MET A 35 -10.92 -15.58 6.06
N LEU A 36 -10.38 -14.48 6.60
CA LEU A 36 -11.15 -13.26 6.92
C LEU A 36 -11.79 -12.60 5.70
N TYR A 37 -11.24 -12.84 4.50
CA TYR A 37 -11.84 -12.37 3.25
C TYR A 37 -13.27 -12.90 3.01
N LEU A 38 -13.69 -13.98 3.69
CA LEU A 38 -15.03 -14.55 3.59
C LEU A 38 -16.10 -13.71 4.28
N ILE A 39 -15.73 -12.99 5.34
CA ILE A 39 -16.64 -12.12 6.11
C ILE A 39 -16.74 -10.77 5.44
N PHE A 40 -15.60 -10.19 5.05
CA PHE A 40 -15.54 -8.86 4.47
C PHE A 40 -15.52 -8.84 2.94
N LYS A 41 -16.28 -9.75 2.32
CA LYS A 41 -16.32 -9.93 0.86
C LYS A 41 -16.51 -8.60 0.13
N GLY A 42 -15.72 -8.39 -0.91
CA GLY A 42 -15.82 -7.23 -1.81
C GLY A 42 -14.89 -6.08 -1.44
N ARG A 43 -14.95 -5.53 -0.22
CA ARG A 43 -14.23 -4.29 0.15
C ARG A 43 -12.71 -4.39 -0.09
N TYR A 44 -12.08 -5.41 0.47
CA TYR A 44 -10.64 -5.62 0.33
C TYR A 44 -10.24 -5.86 -1.12
N ARG A 45 -11.04 -6.63 -1.86
CA ARG A 45 -10.75 -6.97 -3.25
C ARG A 45 -10.66 -5.74 -4.14
N TYR A 46 -11.59 -4.79 -4.01
CA TYR A 46 -11.55 -3.54 -4.76
C TYR A 46 -10.36 -2.65 -4.36
N ILE A 47 -10.07 -2.56 -3.06
CA ILE A 47 -8.92 -1.78 -2.56
C ILE A 47 -7.60 -2.33 -3.11
N PHE A 48 -7.39 -3.64 -3.03
CA PHE A 48 -6.17 -4.29 -3.54
C PHE A 48 -6.00 -4.09 -5.05
N TYR A 49 -7.05 -4.34 -5.85
CA TYR A 49 -6.95 -4.15 -7.31
C TYR A 49 -6.74 -2.69 -7.69
N SER A 50 -7.39 -1.75 -7.00
CA SER A 50 -7.20 -0.32 -7.23
C SER A 50 -5.75 0.09 -6.96
N MET A 51 -5.20 -0.28 -5.79
CA MET A 51 -3.83 0.07 -5.43
C MET A 51 -2.78 -0.57 -6.35
N ILE A 52 -2.97 -1.84 -6.74
CA ILE A 52 -2.08 -2.51 -7.70
C ILE A 52 -2.13 -1.80 -9.06
N SER A 53 -3.32 -1.38 -9.52
CA SER A 53 -3.47 -0.68 -10.80
C SER A 53 -2.77 0.68 -10.78
N VAL A 54 -2.87 1.43 -9.68
CA VAL A 54 -2.18 2.71 -9.49
C VAL A 54 -0.66 2.53 -9.47
N MET A 55 -0.15 1.52 -8.75
CA MET A 55 1.28 1.20 -8.72
C MET A 55 1.82 0.81 -10.10
N PHE A 56 1.08 -0.02 -10.83
CA PHE A 56 1.45 -0.42 -12.19
C PHE A 56 1.49 0.79 -13.13
N PHE A 57 0.50 1.68 -13.03
CA PHE A 57 0.48 2.90 -13.84
C PHE A 57 1.66 3.83 -13.50
N ALA A 58 2.02 3.96 -12.22
CA ALA A 58 3.17 4.76 -11.81
C ALA A 58 4.48 4.22 -12.42
N VAL A 59 4.70 2.90 -12.36
CA VAL A 59 5.84 2.22 -12.99
C VAL A 59 5.90 2.48 -14.49
N LEU A 60 4.75 2.41 -15.18
CA LEU A 60 4.68 2.69 -16.62
C LEU A 60 5.06 4.14 -16.95
N LEU A 61 4.57 5.11 -16.18
CA LEU A 61 4.93 6.51 -16.38
C LEU A 61 6.44 6.74 -16.17
N GLU A 62 7.02 6.11 -15.14
CA GLU A 62 8.46 6.17 -14.88
C GLU A 62 9.28 5.51 -15.97
N PHE A 63 8.81 4.40 -16.53
CA PHE A 63 9.46 3.75 -17.67
C PHE A 63 9.45 4.62 -18.92
N VAL A 64 8.35 5.34 -19.19
CA VAL A 64 8.26 6.31 -20.28
C VAL A 64 9.26 7.45 -20.09
N ILE A 65 9.41 7.97 -18.86
CA ILE A 65 10.40 9.00 -18.54
C ILE A 65 11.84 8.48 -18.71
N TYR A 66 12.08 7.21 -18.35
CA TYR A 66 13.38 6.57 -18.54
C TYR A 66 13.76 6.47 -20.02
N LEU A 67 12.82 6.06 -20.89
CA LEU A 67 13.06 5.92 -22.32
C LEU A 67 13.19 7.27 -23.05
N ASP A 68 12.41 8.26 -22.64
CA ASP A 68 12.40 9.59 -23.25
C ASP A 68 12.44 10.68 -22.16
N PRO A 69 13.63 11.07 -21.70
CA PRO A 69 13.78 12.07 -20.64
C PRO A 69 13.39 13.49 -21.08
N SER A 70 13.08 13.70 -22.37
CA SER A 70 12.54 14.97 -22.87
C SER A 70 11.04 15.13 -22.58
N LYS A 71 10.36 14.04 -22.22
CA LYS A 71 8.98 14.03 -21.75
C LYS A 71 8.80 15.00 -20.58
N SER A 72 7.66 15.68 -20.56
CA SER A 72 7.46 16.85 -19.70
C SER A 72 7.59 16.53 -18.21
N ARG A 73 8.11 17.49 -17.44
CA ARG A 73 8.18 17.48 -15.97
C ARG A 73 6.82 17.12 -15.32
N LEU A 74 5.72 17.41 -16.02
CA LEU A 74 4.36 17.12 -15.58
C LEU A 74 4.09 15.62 -15.45
N ILE A 75 4.66 14.79 -16.34
CA ILE A 75 4.55 13.31 -16.24
C ILE A 75 5.31 12.83 -15.00
N TYR A 76 6.47 13.41 -14.71
CA TYR A 76 7.24 13.08 -13.51
C TYR A 76 6.44 13.40 -12.22
N TYR A 77 5.88 14.61 -12.14
CA TYR A 77 5.04 14.99 -11.00
C TYR A 77 3.81 14.09 -10.87
N SER A 78 3.18 13.72 -11.99
CA SER A 78 2.00 12.85 -11.96
C SER A 78 2.31 11.44 -11.43
N ALA A 79 3.43 10.83 -11.84
CA ALA A 79 3.88 9.55 -11.30
C ALA A 79 4.14 9.67 -9.79
N TYR A 80 4.79 10.75 -9.36
CA TYR A 80 5.04 11.04 -7.95
C TYR A 80 3.77 11.11 -7.12
N THR A 81 2.82 11.91 -7.58
CA THR A 81 1.54 12.10 -6.89
C THR A 81 0.80 10.78 -6.75
N LEU A 82 0.80 9.92 -7.77
CA LEU A 82 0.14 8.61 -7.70
C LEU A 82 0.78 7.69 -6.65
N VAL A 83 2.11 7.68 -6.55
CA VAL A 83 2.80 6.88 -5.54
C VAL A 83 2.54 7.45 -4.15
N THR A 84 2.61 8.77 -3.96
CA THR A 84 2.32 9.41 -2.67
C THR A 84 0.87 9.18 -2.22
N LEU A 85 -0.10 9.21 -3.15
CA LEU A 85 -1.49 8.84 -2.84
C LEU A 85 -1.61 7.38 -2.40
N SER A 86 -0.84 6.48 -3.01
CA SER A 86 -0.79 5.07 -2.63
C SER A 86 -0.18 4.87 -1.24
N GLU A 87 0.88 5.61 -0.91
CA GLU A 87 1.50 5.63 0.42
C GLU A 87 0.51 6.11 1.48
N ILE A 88 -0.18 7.23 1.26
CA ILE A 88 -1.21 7.75 2.16
C ILE A 88 -2.33 6.73 2.35
N GLY A 89 -2.80 6.10 1.26
CA GLY A 89 -3.81 5.05 1.30
C GLY A 89 -3.37 3.84 2.14
N LEU A 90 -2.14 3.39 1.98
CA LEU A 90 -1.58 2.28 2.75
C LEU A 90 -1.30 2.64 4.21
N MET A 91 -0.87 3.87 4.48
CA MET A 91 -0.64 4.34 5.85
C MET A 91 -1.96 4.47 6.63
N THR A 92 -2.98 5.03 5.99
CA THR A 92 -4.34 5.14 6.56
C THR A 92 -4.96 3.75 6.77
N TYR A 93 -4.76 2.82 5.84
CA TYR A 93 -5.14 1.42 6.01
C TYR A 93 -4.41 0.77 7.20
N GLY A 94 -3.08 0.88 7.25
CA GLY A 94 -2.26 0.26 8.30
C GLY A 94 -2.52 0.80 9.71
N ILE A 95 -2.82 2.09 9.84
CA ILE A 95 -3.09 2.74 11.13
C ILE A 95 -4.56 2.57 11.54
N GLY A 96 -5.50 2.73 10.60
CA GLY A 96 -6.92 2.83 10.89
C GLY A 96 -7.69 1.52 10.69
N PHE A 97 -7.54 0.88 9.53
CA PHE A 97 -8.37 -0.27 9.16
C PHE A 97 -7.97 -1.54 9.90
N ILE A 98 -6.67 -1.85 10.02
CA ILE A 98 -6.22 -3.05 10.75
C ILE A 98 -6.79 -3.07 12.18
N LYS A 99 -6.85 -1.92 12.85
CA LYS A 99 -7.43 -1.77 14.20
C LYS A 99 -8.97 -1.82 14.21
N MET A 100 -9.62 -1.24 13.19
CA MET A 100 -11.08 -1.29 13.08
C MET A 100 -11.59 -2.72 12.82
N ASP A 101 -10.80 -3.55 12.13
CA ASP A 101 -11.15 -4.91 11.80
C ASP A 101 -11.36 -5.78 13.05
N GLU A 102 -10.56 -5.61 14.11
CA GLU A 102 -10.74 -6.33 15.38
C GLU A 102 -12.08 -5.99 16.02
N LYS A 103 -12.40 -4.69 16.14
CA LYS A 103 -13.66 -4.24 16.75
C LYS A 103 -14.87 -4.73 15.96
N GLN A 104 -14.82 -4.63 14.62
CA GLN A 104 -15.90 -5.13 13.77
C GLN A 104 -16.00 -6.66 13.81
N LEU A 105 -14.88 -7.38 13.92
CA LEU A 105 -14.89 -8.82 14.10
C LEU A 105 -15.66 -9.23 15.35
N LYS A 106 -15.40 -8.55 16.48
CA LYS A 106 -16.10 -8.80 17.74
C LYS A 106 -17.62 -8.68 17.59
N ASP A 107 -18.06 -7.59 16.96
CA ASP A 107 -19.49 -7.29 16.81
C ASP A 107 -20.19 -8.27 15.86
N VAL A 108 -19.47 -8.79 14.86
CA VAL A 108 -20.02 -9.75 13.89
C VAL A 108 -19.90 -11.20 14.37
N TRP A 109 -18.99 -11.50 15.31
CA TRP A 109 -18.72 -12.88 15.76
C TRP A 109 -19.93 -13.58 16.38
N THR A 110 -20.82 -12.83 17.03
CA THR A 110 -22.05 -13.37 17.64
C THR A 110 -23.20 -13.53 16.64
N ASN A 111 -23.01 -13.12 15.38
CA ASN A 111 -24.04 -13.20 14.37
C ASN A 111 -24.10 -14.61 13.75
N VAL A 112 -25.23 -15.29 13.97
CA VAL A 112 -25.53 -16.65 13.50
C VAL A 112 -25.37 -16.80 11.98
N THR A 113 -25.57 -15.73 11.22
CA THR A 113 -25.45 -15.72 9.75
C THR A 113 -24.06 -16.13 9.25
N TYR A 114 -23.02 -15.91 10.06
CA TYR A 114 -21.62 -16.13 9.67
C TYR A 114 -20.99 -17.35 10.35
N GLN A 115 -21.78 -18.19 11.04
CA GLN A 115 -21.29 -19.26 11.90
C GLN A 115 -20.41 -20.28 11.15
N ASP A 116 -20.80 -20.69 9.93
CA ASP A 116 -20.00 -21.58 9.07
C ASP A 116 -18.65 -20.98 8.66
N GLN A 117 -18.60 -19.65 8.50
CA GLN A 117 -17.40 -18.93 8.10
C GLN A 117 -16.45 -18.78 9.28
N PHE A 118 -16.98 -18.47 10.46
CA PHE A 118 -16.22 -18.45 11.71
C PHE A 118 -15.64 -19.82 12.05
N SER A 119 -16.36 -20.93 11.81
CA SER A 119 -15.80 -22.27 12.00
C SER A 119 -14.57 -22.54 11.10
N LYS A 120 -14.56 -22.00 9.88
CA LYS A 120 -13.38 -22.10 8.98
C LYS A 120 -12.22 -21.25 9.47
N ILE A 121 -12.50 -20.08 10.01
CA ILE A 121 -11.50 -19.17 10.60
C ILE A 121 -10.87 -19.81 11.84
N GLU A 122 -11.67 -20.36 12.76
CA GLU A 122 -11.21 -21.10 13.94
C GLU A 122 -10.23 -22.21 13.56
N LYS A 123 -10.54 -23.00 12.52
CA LYS A 123 -9.65 -24.06 12.02
C LYS A 123 -8.37 -23.51 11.37
N ALA A 124 -8.48 -22.44 10.58
CA ALA A 124 -7.34 -21.85 9.88
C ALA A 124 -6.33 -21.23 10.86
N LEU A 125 -6.84 -20.53 11.88
CA LEU A 125 -6.04 -19.84 12.89
C LEU A 125 -5.73 -20.71 14.11
N ARG A 126 -6.27 -21.94 14.17
CA ARG A 126 -6.14 -22.87 15.30
C ARG A 126 -6.55 -22.21 16.62
N CYS A 127 -7.66 -21.51 16.61
CA CYS A 127 -8.19 -20.75 17.74
C CYS A 127 -9.67 -21.09 17.99
N CYS A 128 -10.21 -20.66 19.13
CA CYS A 128 -11.52 -21.08 19.59
C CYS A 128 -12.35 -19.95 20.19
N GLY A 129 -13.48 -19.62 19.56
CA GLY A 129 -14.32 -18.50 19.97
C GLY A 129 -13.59 -17.15 19.93
N TYR A 130 -14.32 -16.05 20.06
CA TYR A 130 -13.71 -14.73 19.99
C TYR A 130 -12.90 -14.39 21.24
N SER A 131 -13.59 -14.12 22.36
CA SER A 131 -13.00 -13.76 23.65
C SER A 131 -13.06 -14.89 24.67
N ASN A 132 -13.81 -15.96 24.39
CA ASN A 132 -13.94 -17.15 25.23
C ASN A 132 -14.15 -18.38 24.32
N VAL A 133 -13.51 -19.49 24.65
CA VAL A 133 -13.64 -20.81 23.99
C VAL A 133 -15.10 -21.25 23.89
N LEU A 134 -15.92 -20.90 24.88
CA LEU A 134 -17.36 -21.20 24.89
C LEU A 134 -18.16 -20.47 23.80
N MET A 135 -17.62 -19.38 23.24
CA MET A 135 -18.20 -18.66 22.10
C MET A 135 -17.81 -19.27 20.76
N SER A 136 -17.39 -20.54 20.74
CA SER A 136 -16.99 -21.19 19.49
C SER A 136 -18.16 -21.28 18.52
N ALA A 137 -17.91 -20.88 17.29
CA ALA A 137 -18.90 -20.98 16.22
C ALA A 137 -19.26 -22.44 15.91
N SER A 138 -18.30 -23.36 16.08
CA SER A 138 -18.49 -24.80 15.83
C SER A 138 -19.10 -25.58 16.99
N GLY A 139 -19.16 -25.01 18.21
CA GLY A 139 -19.62 -25.67 19.43
C GLY A 139 -18.79 -26.89 19.89
N LYS A 140 -17.82 -27.35 19.08
CA LYS A 140 -16.95 -28.51 19.32
C LYS A 140 -15.54 -28.19 18.87
N CYS A 141 -14.91 -27.26 19.57
CA CYS A 141 -13.62 -26.74 19.19
C CYS A 141 -12.54 -27.27 20.15
N VAL A 142 -11.46 -27.79 19.57
CA VAL A 142 -10.39 -28.55 20.26
C VAL A 142 -9.24 -27.63 20.69
N TYR A 143 -9.25 -26.37 20.25
CA TYR A 143 -8.21 -25.38 20.57
C TYR A 143 -8.51 -24.69 21.90
N THR A 144 -7.45 -24.41 22.67
CA THR A 144 -7.55 -23.74 23.97
C THR A 144 -7.32 -22.23 23.89
N THR A 145 -6.70 -21.76 22.81
CA THR A 145 -6.40 -20.34 22.58
C THR A 145 -7.61 -19.63 21.99
N VAL A 146 -7.97 -18.47 22.56
CA VAL A 146 -9.06 -17.62 22.05
C VAL A 146 -8.62 -16.87 20.80
N CYS A 147 -9.51 -16.70 19.82
CA CYS A 147 -9.15 -16.07 18.55
C CYS A 147 -8.74 -14.60 18.69
N GLN A 148 -9.27 -13.89 19.69
CA GLN A 148 -8.87 -12.50 19.98
C GLN A 148 -7.36 -12.38 20.25
N GLU A 149 -6.77 -13.32 20.98
CA GLU A 149 -5.32 -13.28 21.28
C GLU A 149 -4.48 -13.46 20.02
N VAL A 150 -4.90 -14.38 19.13
CA VAL A 150 -4.26 -14.59 17.82
C VAL A 150 -4.36 -13.33 16.97
N PHE A 151 -5.54 -12.71 16.90
CA PHE A 151 -5.76 -11.47 16.15
C PHE A 151 -4.93 -10.30 16.69
N SER A 152 -4.85 -10.12 18.00
CA SER A 152 -4.11 -9.02 18.62
C SER A 152 -2.59 -9.14 18.42
N ASN A 153 -2.06 -10.36 18.52
CA ASN A 153 -0.65 -10.64 18.26
C ASN A 153 -0.27 -10.38 16.78
N GLU A 154 -1.11 -10.85 15.86
CA GLU A 154 -0.92 -10.64 14.41
C GLU A 154 -1.14 -9.17 14.00
N GLU A 155 -2.07 -8.45 14.63
CA GLU A 155 -2.32 -7.02 14.37
C GLU A 155 -1.05 -6.20 14.55
N SER A 156 -0.38 -6.35 15.69
CA SER A 156 0.82 -5.56 16.01
C SER A 156 1.93 -5.79 14.99
N TYR A 157 2.13 -7.05 14.60
CA TYR A 157 3.10 -7.43 13.57
C TYR A 157 2.75 -6.84 12.20
N ARG A 158 1.52 -7.05 11.73
CA ARG A 158 1.02 -6.57 10.42
C ARG A 158 1.09 -5.06 10.29
N ARG A 159 0.65 -4.35 11.34
CA ARG A 159 0.70 -2.89 11.40
C ARG A 159 2.13 -2.38 11.33
N THR A 160 3.02 -2.95 12.15
CA THR A 160 4.43 -2.55 12.18
C THR A 160 5.11 -2.83 10.84
N ALA A 161 4.90 -4.01 10.26
CA ALA A 161 5.45 -4.37 8.95
C ALA A 161 4.97 -3.42 7.84
N THR A 162 3.66 -3.12 7.81
CA THR A 162 3.07 -2.18 6.84
C THR A 162 3.68 -0.78 6.99
N ILE A 163 3.77 -0.26 8.24
CA ILE A 163 4.34 1.05 8.50
C ILE A 163 5.80 1.12 8.09
N ILE A 164 6.61 0.11 8.41
CA ILE A 164 8.04 0.08 8.03
C ILE A 164 8.21 0.09 6.52
N LEU A 165 7.43 -0.70 5.79
CA LEU A 165 7.51 -0.77 4.33
C LEU A 165 7.07 0.54 3.66
N VAL A 166 5.97 1.13 4.13
CA VAL A 166 5.50 2.44 3.63
C VAL A 166 6.51 3.55 3.98
N PHE A 167 7.07 3.55 5.19
CA PHE A 167 8.08 4.55 5.57
C PHE A 167 9.36 4.41 4.76
N SER A 168 9.79 3.18 4.47
CA SER A 168 10.91 2.91 3.57
C SER A 168 10.63 3.46 2.18
N SER A 169 9.43 3.25 1.64
CA SER A 169 8.99 3.85 0.37
C SER A 169 9.12 5.37 0.36
N ILE A 170 8.65 6.04 1.42
CA ILE A 170 8.75 7.51 1.57
C ILE A 170 10.20 7.99 1.56
N LEU A 171 11.13 7.29 2.20
CA LEU A 171 12.54 7.68 2.20
C LEU A 171 13.15 7.63 0.79
N PHE A 172 12.81 6.60 0.00
CA PHE A 172 13.23 6.50 -1.39
C PHE A 172 12.57 7.58 -2.27
N GLN A 173 11.31 7.95 -1.99
CA GLN A 173 10.71 9.14 -2.60
C GLN A 173 11.46 10.43 -2.22
N ILE A 174 11.81 10.66 -0.96
CA ILE A 174 12.52 11.91 -0.63
C ILE A 174 13.86 12.00 -1.38
N TYR A 175 14.57 10.86 -1.48
CA TYR A 175 15.80 10.76 -2.27
C TYR A 175 15.57 11.07 -3.76
N ASN A 176 14.56 10.45 -4.39
CA ASN A 176 14.25 10.66 -5.81
C ASN A 176 13.88 12.12 -6.11
N TYR A 177 13.09 12.75 -5.24
CA TYR A 177 12.71 14.16 -5.37
C TYR A 177 13.93 15.08 -5.29
N HIS A 178 14.79 14.86 -4.30
CA HIS A 178 16.01 15.65 -4.13
C HIS A 178 16.96 15.51 -5.33
N ALA A 179 17.19 14.28 -5.78
CA ALA A 179 18.04 14.00 -6.93
C ALA A 179 17.52 14.73 -8.19
N ILE A 180 16.21 14.76 -8.42
CA ILE A 180 15.63 15.43 -9.59
C ILE A 180 15.65 16.93 -9.49
N TYR A 181 15.41 17.50 -8.32
CA TYR A 181 15.59 18.92 -8.10
C TYR A 181 17.03 19.35 -8.41
N THR A 182 18.01 18.52 -8.03
CA THR A 182 19.44 18.78 -8.27
C THR A 182 19.81 18.68 -9.75
N ILE A 183 19.28 17.70 -10.49
CA ILE A 183 19.57 17.50 -11.92
C ILE A 183 18.81 18.51 -12.78
N SER A 184 17.59 18.87 -12.38
CA SER A 184 16.65 19.70 -13.13
C SER A 184 16.69 21.17 -12.73
N GLY A 185 17.81 21.62 -12.12
CA GLY A 185 18.00 22.95 -11.51
C GLY A 185 17.29 24.07 -12.29
N PRO A 186 16.85 25.15 -11.61
CA PRO A 186 15.93 26.13 -12.20
C PRO A 186 16.39 26.48 -13.61
N ARG A 187 15.48 26.31 -14.59
CA ARG A 187 15.75 26.65 -15.99
C ARG A 187 16.29 28.08 -15.95
N LYS A 188 17.58 28.28 -16.23
CA LYS A 188 18.06 29.60 -16.60
C LYS A 188 17.37 29.86 -17.93
N VAL A 189 16.23 30.53 -17.89
CA VAL A 189 15.60 31.08 -19.09
C VAL A 189 16.70 31.90 -19.74
N LYS A 190 17.14 31.47 -20.92
CA LYS A 190 18.06 32.30 -21.70
C LYS A 190 17.30 33.59 -22.00
N PRO A 191 17.90 34.78 -21.80
CA PRO A 191 17.23 36.05 -22.08
C PRO A 191 16.55 36.09 -23.45
N SER A 192 17.13 35.40 -24.44
CA SER A 192 16.59 35.25 -25.80
C SER A 192 15.19 34.61 -25.87
N GLU A 193 14.86 33.63 -25.02
CA GLU A 193 13.53 33.01 -25.01
C GLU A 193 12.45 33.94 -24.42
N PHE A 194 12.87 34.96 -23.65
CA PHE A 194 11.97 35.98 -23.09
C PHE A 194 11.73 37.13 -24.08
N GLU A 195 12.73 37.48 -24.89
CA GLU A 195 12.60 38.46 -25.99
C GLU A 195 11.64 37.96 -27.08
N ASP A 196 11.73 36.68 -27.48
CA ASP A 196 10.81 36.07 -28.45
C ASP A 196 9.34 36.04 -27.97
N LEU A 197 9.12 35.92 -26.65
CA LEU A 197 7.79 35.96 -26.03
C LEU A 197 7.21 37.39 -25.93
N ILE A 198 8.06 38.43 -25.92
CA ILE A 198 7.63 39.83 -25.93
C ILE A 198 7.34 40.27 -27.37
N GLU A 199 8.17 39.89 -28.35
CA GLU A 199 7.93 40.19 -29.77
C GLU A 199 6.67 39.51 -30.32
N SER A 200 6.35 38.30 -29.87
CA SER A 200 5.13 37.60 -30.31
C SER A 200 3.84 38.08 -29.64
N ALA A 201 3.94 38.95 -28.63
CA ALA A 201 2.81 39.54 -27.91
C ALA A 201 2.50 41.00 -28.32
N GLN A 202 3.32 41.60 -29.20
CA GLN A 202 3.06 42.88 -29.87
C GLN A 202 2.45 42.67 -31.26
#